data_AF-A0A937BDX2-F1
#
_entry.id   AF-A0A937BDX2-F1
#
_cell.length_a   1.000
_cell.length_b   1.000
_cell.length_c   1.000
_cell.angle_alpha   90.00
_cell.angle_beta   90.00
_cell.angle_gamma   90.00
#
_symmetry.space_group_name_H-M   'P 1'
#
loop_
_entity.id
_entity.type
_entity.pdbx_description
1 polymer ?
#
loop_
_entity_poly.entity_id
_entity_poly.type
_entity_poly.pdbx_seq_one_letter_code
_entity_poly.pdbx_strand_id
1 'polypeptide(L)'
;MKNQLISAIHNECIVKYSSAYENQITDLDHQVSGEDRMFHLQPHLSSGFVYVVDNIVEGYYLPTMGDGMIIATTNASGQALMRLRLTTKDFAVFPIDNVSAATFIQQHPFTEVRRQKRMRLGVKRNWQPEHIYNRIGGNLG
;
A
#
# COMPACT_ATOMS: atom_id res chain seq x y z
N MET A 1 -20.71 7.16 -19.92
CA MET A 1 -19.97 6.03 -20.52
C MET A 1 -18.44 6.26 -20.65
N LYS A 2 -17.81 7.16 -19.88
CA LYS A 2 -16.32 7.33 -19.86
C LYS A 2 -15.62 6.76 -18.61
N ASN A 3 -16.36 6.43 -17.54
CA ASN A 3 -15.77 5.96 -16.28
C ASN A 3 -15.49 4.45 -16.20
N GLN A 4 -15.98 3.66 -17.16
CA GLN A 4 -15.85 2.19 -17.11
C GLN A 4 -14.56 1.68 -17.77
N LEU A 5 -14.03 2.40 -18.78
CA LEU A 5 -12.76 2.09 -19.43
C LEU A 5 -11.53 2.40 -18.57
N ILE A 6 -11.54 3.51 -17.80
CA ILE A 6 -10.41 3.87 -16.91
C ILE A 6 -10.30 2.89 -15.72
N SER A 7 -11.44 2.36 -15.27
CA SER A 7 -11.53 1.33 -14.22
C SER A 7 -10.90 -0.01 -14.64
N ALA A 8 -11.06 -0.40 -15.91
CA ALA A 8 -10.55 -1.67 -16.43
C ALA A 8 -9.01 -1.67 -16.58
N ILE A 9 -8.42 -0.57 -17.04
CA ILE A 9 -6.97 -0.47 -17.33
C ILE A 9 -6.11 -0.62 -16.05
N HIS A 10 -6.63 -0.24 -14.88
CA HIS A 10 -5.83 -0.28 -13.64
C HIS A 10 -5.69 -1.68 -13.03
N ASN A 11 -6.53 -2.65 -13.42
CA ASN A 11 -6.42 -4.03 -12.92
C ASN A 11 -5.43 -4.87 -13.73
N GLU A 12 -5.08 -4.46 -14.95
CA GLU A 12 -4.19 -5.24 -15.83
C GLU A 12 -2.74 -5.30 -15.32
N CYS A 13 -2.33 -4.31 -14.54
CA CYS A 13 -0.98 -4.23 -13.95
C CYS A 13 -0.86 -4.98 -12.61
N ILE A 14 -1.96 -5.44 -12.00
CA ILE A 14 -1.89 -6.17 -10.73
C ILE A 14 -1.68 -7.66 -11.00
N VAL A 15 -0.55 -8.18 -10.55
CA VAL A 15 -0.24 -9.61 -10.60
C VAL A 15 0.00 -10.18 -9.21
N LYS A 16 -0.13 -11.51 -9.09
CA LYS A 16 0.25 -12.21 -7.86
C LYS A 16 1.76 -12.09 -7.64
N TYR A 17 2.14 -12.04 -6.37
CA TYR A 17 3.55 -12.10 -5.99
C TYR A 17 4.25 -13.32 -6.61
N SER A 18 5.51 -13.12 -6.99
CA SER A 18 6.48 -14.16 -7.32
C SER A 18 7.85 -13.73 -6.79
N SER A 19 8.75 -14.68 -6.52
CA SER A 19 10.09 -14.38 -6.00
C SER A 19 10.93 -13.48 -6.91
N ALA A 20 10.60 -13.38 -8.20
CA ALA A 20 11.22 -12.44 -9.13
C ALA A 20 11.07 -10.96 -8.70
N TYR A 21 10.08 -10.65 -7.85
CA TYR A 21 9.81 -9.29 -7.37
C TYR A 21 10.37 -9.01 -5.96
N GLU A 22 10.95 -10.00 -5.28
CA GLU A 22 11.34 -9.89 -3.86
C GLU A 22 12.32 -8.75 -3.59
N ASN A 23 13.33 -8.59 -4.46
CA ASN A 23 14.30 -7.50 -4.34
C ASN A 23 13.63 -6.13 -4.53
N GLN A 24 12.75 -5.99 -5.53
CA GLN A 24 12.05 -4.72 -5.78
C GLN A 24 11.09 -4.35 -4.63
N ILE A 25 10.43 -5.35 -4.03
CA ILE A 25 9.59 -5.14 -2.83
C ILE A 25 10.45 -4.71 -1.65
N THR A 26 11.61 -5.34 -1.46
CA THR A 26 12.57 -5.01 -0.39
C THR A 26 13.06 -3.57 -0.52
N ASP A 27 13.51 -3.20 -1.72
CA ASP A 27 14.02 -1.86 -2.00
C ASP A 27 12.92 -0.80 -1.83
N LEU A 28 11.72 -1.09 -2.33
CA LEU A 28 10.56 -0.22 -2.20
C LEU A 28 10.13 -0.04 -0.74
N ASP A 29 10.04 -1.12 0.02
CA ASP A 29 9.67 -1.05 1.43
C ASP A 29 10.71 -0.27 2.23
N HIS A 30 12.00 -0.51 1.99
CA HIS A 30 13.08 0.22 2.64
C HIS A 30 13.06 1.71 2.26
N GLN A 31 12.84 2.05 1.00
CA GLN A 31 12.73 3.44 0.53
C GLN A 31 11.60 4.20 1.25
N VAL A 32 10.45 3.55 1.47
CA VAL A 32 9.26 4.20 2.03
C VAL A 32 9.26 4.18 3.56
N SER A 33 9.70 3.10 4.17
CA SER A 33 9.70 2.94 5.63
C SER A 33 10.94 3.52 6.32
N GLY A 34 12.08 3.48 5.63
CA GLY A 34 13.40 3.71 6.20
C GLY A 34 13.84 2.61 7.16
N GLU A 35 13.30 1.39 7.01
CA GLU A 35 13.54 0.23 7.88
C GLU A 35 13.92 -1.01 7.06
N ASP A 36 14.81 -1.84 7.59
CA ASP A 36 15.04 -3.20 7.09
C ASP A 36 14.14 -4.15 7.88
N ARG A 37 13.01 -4.50 7.28
CA ARG A 37 11.95 -5.29 7.93
C ARG A 37 11.47 -6.47 7.11
N MET A 38 12.25 -6.90 6.12
CA MET A 38 11.86 -8.03 5.26
C MET A 38 11.64 -9.33 6.02
N PHE A 39 12.34 -9.54 7.13
CA PHE A 39 12.08 -10.67 8.04
C PHE A 39 10.61 -10.74 8.49
N HIS A 40 9.95 -9.59 8.68
CA HIS A 40 8.53 -9.54 9.02
C HIS A 40 7.61 -9.64 7.81
N LEU A 41 8.03 -9.17 6.64
CA LEU A 41 7.20 -9.16 5.42
C LEU A 41 7.21 -10.50 4.70
N GLN A 42 8.33 -11.22 4.74
CA GLN A 42 8.57 -12.45 3.98
C GLN A 42 7.48 -13.52 4.18
N PRO A 43 6.98 -13.79 5.40
CA PRO A 43 5.91 -14.77 5.62
C PRO A 43 4.59 -14.43 4.91
N HIS A 44 4.40 -13.17 4.52
CA HIS A 44 3.16 -12.65 3.91
C HIS A 44 3.24 -12.53 2.38
N LEU A 45 4.45 -12.58 1.80
CA LEU A 45 4.68 -12.33 0.37
C LEU A 45 3.90 -13.30 -0.52
N SER A 46 3.85 -14.59 -0.18
CA SER A 46 3.16 -15.62 -0.99
C SER A 46 1.66 -15.34 -1.21
N SER A 47 1.03 -14.62 -0.29
CA SER A 47 -0.37 -14.18 -0.41
C SER A 47 -0.55 -12.85 -1.15
N GLY A 48 0.56 -12.15 -1.38
CA GLY A 48 0.62 -10.77 -1.84
C GLY A 48 0.31 -10.56 -3.31
N PHE A 49 0.18 -9.30 -3.65
CA PHE A 49 -0.03 -8.78 -4.99
C PHE A 49 0.95 -7.65 -5.25
N VAL A 50 1.38 -7.48 -6.49
CA VAL A 50 2.25 -6.39 -6.93
C VAL A 50 1.61 -5.67 -8.11
N TYR A 51 1.81 -4.36 -8.19
CA TYR A 51 1.44 -3.54 -9.33
C TYR A 51 2.70 -3.31 -10.18
N VAL A 52 2.68 -3.79 -11.42
CA VAL A 52 3.86 -3.82 -12.30
C VAL A 52 3.59 -3.06 -13.59
N VAL A 53 4.50 -2.15 -13.93
CA VAL A 53 4.52 -1.40 -15.20
C VAL A 53 5.92 -1.56 -15.78
N ASP A 54 6.02 -1.99 -17.04
CA ASP A 54 7.31 -2.20 -17.73
C ASP A 54 8.35 -3.00 -16.91
N ASN A 55 7.89 -4.06 -16.23
CA ASN A 55 8.66 -4.93 -15.32
C ASN A 55 9.17 -4.27 -14.01
N ILE A 56 8.70 -3.06 -13.71
CA ILE A 56 9.01 -2.31 -12.49
C ILE A 56 7.83 -2.42 -11.52
N VAL A 57 8.12 -2.83 -10.28
CA VAL A 57 7.14 -2.85 -9.18
C VAL A 57 6.93 -1.43 -8.67
N GLU A 58 5.77 -0.85 -8.97
CA GLU A 58 5.38 0.47 -8.47
C GLU A 58 4.59 0.42 -7.17
N GLY A 59 4.22 -0.79 -6.71
CA GLY A 59 3.51 -0.98 -5.46
C GLY A 59 3.26 -2.44 -5.14
N TYR A 60 2.98 -2.72 -3.87
CA TYR A 60 2.60 -4.05 -3.41
C TYR A 60 1.53 -3.99 -2.32
N TYR A 61 0.78 -5.08 -2.21
CA TYR A 61 -0.24 -5.30 -1.20
C TYR A 61 0.00 -6.67 -0.55
N LEU A 62 0.06 -6.69 0.79
CA LEU A 62 0.18 -7.91 1.60
C LEU A 62 -1.11 -8.13 2.40
N PRO A 63 -2.07 -8.93 1.89
CA PRO A 63 -3.37 -9.11 2.54
C PRO A 63 -3.31 -9.68 3.96
N THR A 64 -2.31 -10.51 4.23
CA THR A 64 -2.14 -11.21 5.50
C THR A 64 -1.26 -10.44 6.50
N MET A 65 -0.64 -9.33 6.07
CA MET A 65 0.21 -8.51 6.94
C MET A 65 -0.64 -7.47 7.67
N GLY A 66 -1.00 -7.78 8.92
CA GLY A 66 -1.76 -6.91 9.81
C GLY A 66 -3.09 -6.44 9.21
N ASP A 67 -3.29 -5.12 9.15
CA ASP A 67 -4.45 -4.44 8.55
C ASP A 67 -4.50 -4.58 7.02
N GLY A 68 -3.54 -5.27 6.39
CA GLY A 68 -3.42 -5.47 4.95
C GLY A 68 -2.56 -4.39 4.30
N MET A 69 -1.26 -4.40 4.60
CA MET A 69 -0.30 -3.37 4.22
C MET A 69 -0.26 -3.09 2.70
N ILE A 70 -0.26 -1.81 2.31
CA ILE A 70 -0.08 -1.36 0.93
C ILE A 70 0.97 -0.25 0.87
N ILE A 71 2.01 -0.46 0.06
CA ILE A 71 3.01 0.55 -0.30
C ILE A 71 2.99 0.76 -1.81
N ALA A 72 3.10 2.01 -2.25
CA ALA A 72 3.11 2.38 -3.66
C ALA A 72 3.80 3.72 -3.91
N THR A 73 4.63 3.80 -4.95
CA THR A 73 5.31 5.04 -5.37
C THR A 73 4.49 5.91 -6.29
N THR A 74 3.48 5.35 -6.97
CA THR A 74 2.59 6.09 -7.86
C THR A 74 1.17 6.13 -7.32
N ASN A 75 0.45 7.20 -7.64
CA ASN A 75 -0.96 7.33 -7.26
C ASN A 75 -1.82 6.22 -7.90
N ALA A 76 -1.50 5.85 -9.13
CA ALA A 76 -2.21 4.81 -9.87
C ALA A 76 -2.06 3.44 -9.19
N SER A 77 -0.82 3.04 -8.84
CA SER A 77 -0.57 1.76 -8.19
C SER A 77 -1.21 1.68 -6.80
N GLY A 78 -1.08 2.74 -6.00
CA GLY A 78 -1.68 2.82 -4.67
C GLY A 78 -3.20 2.70 -4.70
N GLN A 79 -3.87 3.48 -5.56
CA GLN A 79 -5.33 3.45 -5.68
C GLN A 79 -5.86 2.14 -6.27
N ALA A 80 -5.14 1.52 -7.22
CA ALA A 80 -5.50 0.22 -7.77
C ALA A 80 -5.44 -0.87 -6.69
N LEU A 81 -4.37 -0.90 -5.89
CA LEU A 81 -4.21 -1.85 -4.79
C LEU A 81 -5.20 -1.60 -3.64
N MET A 82 -5.53 -0.33 -3.33
CA MET A 82 -6.61 -0.01 -2.39
C MET A 82 -7.95 -0.56 -2.89
N ARG A 83 -8.27 -0.37 -4.18
CA ARG A 83 -9.50 -0.88 -4.79
C ARG A 83 -9.58 -2.41 -4.66
N LEU A 84 -8.48 -3.11 -4.95
CA LEU A 84 -8.39 -4.57 -4.75
C LEU A 84 -8.65 -4.95 -3.29
N ARG A 85 -8.00 -4.29 -2.33
CA ARG A 85 -8.17 -4.58 -0.89
C ARG A 85 -9.61 -4.36 -0.42
N LEU A 86 -10.24 -3.27 -0.86
CA LEU A 86 -11.60 -2.89 -0.49
C LEU A 86 -12.68 -3.83 -1.05
N THR A 87 -12.34 -4.77 -1.93
CA THR A 87 -13.28 -5.84 -2.31
C THR A 87 -13.56 -6.82 -1.17
N THR A 88 -12.68 -6.88 -0.16
CA THR A 88 -12.76 -7.83 0.97
C THR A 88 -12.68 -7.15 2.35
N LYS A 89 -12.38 -5.85 2.40
CA LYS A 89 -12.23 -5.06 3.62
C LYS A 89 -13.12 -3.82 3.55
N ASP A 90 -13.68 -3.43 4.68
CA ASP A 90 -14.64 -2.34 4.85
C ASP A 90 -14.04 -1.09 5.54
N PHE A 91 -12.73 -1.08 5.75
CA PHE A 91 -12.00 0.03 6.37
C PHE A 91 -10.64 0.22 5.72
N ALA A 92 -10.05 1.41 5.80
CA ALA A 92 -8.66 1.67 5.44
C ALA A 92 -7.99 2.54 6.51
N VAL A 93 -6.70 2.31 6.77
CA VAL A 93 -5.91 3.08 7.74
C VAL A 93 -4.58 3.48 7.10
N PHE A 94 -4.39 4.77 6.88
CA PHE A 94 -3.20 5.31 6.21
C PHE A 94 -2.80 6.67 6.83
N PRO A 95 -1.55 7.12 6.63
CA PRO A 95 -1.11 8.44 7.11
C PRO A 95 -1.90 9.59 6.48
N ILE A 96 -2.16 10.64 7.25
CA ILE A 96 -2.87 11.84 6.76
C ILE A 96 -2.14 12.54 5.61
N ASP A 97 -0.81 12.38 5.55
CA ASP A 97 0.05 12.96 4.51
C ASP A 97 -0.12 12.26 3.14
N ASN A 98 -0.74 11.08 3.09
CA ASN A 98 -1.12 10.45 1.82
C ASN A 98 -2.41 11.06 1.28
N VAL A 99 -2.27 12.26 0.70
CA VAL A 99 -3.37 13.02 0.09
C VAL A 99 -4.06 12.21 -1.02
N SER A 100 -3.29 11.42 -1.79
CA SER A 100 -3.84 10.56 -2.84
C SER A 100 -4.80 9.51 -2.30
N ALA A 101 -4.43 8.82 -1.22
CA ALA A 101 -5.31 7.86 -0.54
C ALA A 101 -6.53 8.55 0.08
N ALA A 102 -6.36 9.74 0.68
CA ALA A 102 -7.45 10.52 1.23
C ALA A 102 -8.48 10.91 0.17
N THR A 103 -8.03 11.46 -0.97
CA THR A 103 -8.90 11.82 -2.10
C THR A 103 -9.60 10.61 -2.68
N PHE A 104 -8.90 9.48 -2.82
CA PHE A 104 -9.50 8.23 -3.29
C PHE A 104 -10.62 7.74 -2.36
N ILE A 105 -10.40 7.74 -1.04
CA ILE A 105 -11.40 7.28 -0.07
C ILE A 105 -12.62 8.20 -0.01
N GLN A 106 -12.44 9.52 -0.16
CA GLN A 106 -13.55 10.48 -0.20
C GLN A 106 -14.51 10.27 -1.39
N GLN A 107 -14.07 9.57 -2.45
CA GLN A 107 -14.92 9.21 -3.58
C GLN A 107 -15.82 7.99 -3.30
N HIS A 108 -15.68 7.37 -2.12
CA HIS A 108 -16.38 6.16 -1.71
C HIS A 108 -17.22 6.43 -0.44
N PRO A 109 -18.21 5.58 -0.10
CA PRO A 109 -19.10 5.80 1.05
C PRO A 109 -18.45 5.47 2.40
N PHE A 110 -17.19 5.87 2.60
CA PHE A 110 -16.49 5.71 3.86
C PHE A 110 -16.51 7.02 4.65
N THR A 111 -16.58 6.90 5.97
CA THR A 111 -16.46 8.03 6.89
C THR A 111 -15.26 7.80 7.82
N GLU A 112 -14.62 8.90 8.21
CA GLU A 112 -13.51 8.84 9.14
C GLU A 112 -14.01 8.48 10.53
N VAL A 113 -13.51 7.38 11.11
CA VAL A 113 -13.94 6.91 12.44
C VAL A 113 -12.99 7.31 13.56
N ARG A 114 -11.69 7.48 13.27
CA ARG A 114 -10.67 7.87 14.26
C ARG A 114 -9.38 8.35 13.60
N ARG A 115 -8.62 9.17 14.34
CA ARG A 115 -7.20 9.46 14.08
C ARG A 115 -6.32 8.91 15.18
N GLN A 116 -5.13 8.48 14.83
CA GLN A 116 -4.09 8.09 15.78
C GLN A 116 -2.82 8.87 15.47
N LYS A 117 -2.08 9.27 16.51
CA LYS A 117 -0.82 10.00 16.35
C LYS A 117 0.32 9.00 16.30
N ARG A 118 1.09 8.99 15.21
CA ARG A 118 2.36 8.27 15.16
C ARG A 118 3.37 8.93 16.09
N MET A 119 3.99 8.13 16.96
CA MET A 119 5.00 8.60 17.91
C MET A 119 6.40 8.16 17.48
N ARG A 120 7.42 8.97 17.79
CA ARG A 120 8.83 8.64 17.56
C ARG A 120 9.65 9.12 18.75
N LEU A 121 10.50 8.23 19.26
CA LEU A 121 11.59 8.58 20.16
C LEU A 121 12.92 8.36 19.43
N GLY A 122 13.83 9.34 19.48
CA GLY A 122 15.13 9.29 18.81
C GLY A 122 15.16 9.87 17.39
N VAL A 123 16.16 9.44 16.62
CA VAL A 123 16.53 10.01 15.33
C VAL A 123 15.40 9.85 14.31
N LYS A 124 15.18 10.90 13.50
CA LYS A 124 14.22 10.87 12.40
C LYS A 124 14.71 9.91 11.32
N ARG A 125 13.90 8.91 10.99
CA ARG A 125 14.08 8.05 9.81
C ARG A 125 13.57 8.75 8.55
N ASN A 126 14.09 8.33 7.40
CA ASN A 126 13.55 8.71 6.10
C ASN A 126 12.26 7.92 5.83
N TRP A 127 11.17 8.36 6.46
CA TRP A 127 9.85 7.76 6.35
C TRP A 127 8.99 8.62 5.41
N GLN A 128 8.44 7.98 4.37
CA GLN A 128 7.66 8.61 3.30
C GLN A 128 6.18 8.24 3.41
N PRO A 129 5.41 8.88 4.32
CA PRO A 129 4.01 8.53 4.60
C PRO A 129 3.09 8.63 3.37
N GLU A 130 3.41 9.48 2.40
CA GLU A 130 2.68 9.67 1.15
C GLU A 130 2.62 8.42 0.27
N HIS A 131 3.52 7.46 0.50
CA HIS A 131 3.58 6.19 -0.24
C HIS A 131 2.94 5.01 0.49
N ILE A 132 2.32 5.26 1.65
CA ILE A 132 1.64 4.23 2.44
C ILE A 132 0.13 4.36 2.25
N TYR A 133 -0.46 3.42 1.51
CA TYR A 133 -1.89 3.42 1.17
C TYR A 133 -2.74 2.58 2.13
N ASN A 134 -2.09 1.70 2.90
CA ASN A 134 -2.66 1.10 4.10
C ASN A 134 -1.52 0.62 5.00
N ARG A 135 -1.60 0.86 6.32
CA ARG A 135 -0.56 0.48 7.28
C ARG A 135 -0.58 -1.03 7.60
N ILE A 136 0.42 -1.47 8.37
CA ILE A 136 0.47 -2.80 8.97
C ILE A 136 -0.40 -2.85 10.24
N GLY A 137 -0.20 -1.98 11.22
CA GLY A 137 -0.96 -1.99 12.47
C GLY A 137 -0.41 -1.00 13.49
N GLY A 138 -1.10 -0.79 14.61
CA GLY A 138 -0.64 0.18 15.63
C GLY A 138 0.63 -0.24 16.38
N ASN A 139 0.95 -1.54 16.39
CA ASN A 139 2.12 -2.13 17.04
C ASN A 139 3.34 -2.24 16.12
N LEU A 140 3.15 -2.14 14.80
CA LEU A 140 4.16 -2.29 13.77
C LEU A 140 3.83 -1.27 12.67
N GLY A 141 4.52 -0.12 12.63
CA GLY A 141 4.36 0.92 11.59
C GLY A 141 3.63 2.19 12.02
#